data_AF-A0A6B3HZ21-F1
#
_entry.id   AF-A0A6B3HZ21-F1
#
_cell.length_a   1.000
_cell.length_b   1.000
_cell.length_c   1.000
_cell.angle_alpha   90.00
_cell.angle_beta   90.00
_cell.angle_gamma   90.00
#
_symmetry.space_group_name_H-M   'P 1'
#
loop_
_entity.id
_entity.type
_entity.pdbx_description
1 polymer ?
#
loop_
_entity_poly.entity_id
_entity_poly.type
_entity_poly.pdbx_seq_one_letter_code
_entity_poly.pdbx_strand_id
1 'polypeptide(L)' 'AEWRITALELRTLDHDTLEQHYGEHKGRPFYEPLMEFMASGPVVALVAEGERVIEGVRALAGPTDPIAAAP' A
#
# COMPACT_ATOMS: atom_id res chain seq x y z
N ALA A 1 3.01 19.27 7.26
CA ALA A 1 3.96 18.26 7.73
C ALA A 1 5.26 18.41 6.93
N GLU A 2 6.41 18.46 7.59
CA GLU A 2 7.72 18.52 6.92
C GLU A 2 8.21 17.10 6.58
N TRP A 3 7.42 16.36 5.80
CA TRP A 3 7.82 15.03 5.35
C TRP A 3 8.58 15.11 4.04
N ARG A 4 9.47 14.13 3.84
CA ARG A 4 10.27 14.00 2.62
C ARG A 4 10.07 12.61 2.02
N ILE A 5 9.95 12.56 0.70
CA ILE A 5 10.07 11.30 -0.05
C ILE A 5 11.56 11.04 -0.25
N THR A 6 12.05 9.92 0.27
CA THR A 6 13.48 9.59 0.29
C THR A 6 13.87 8.59 -0.80
N ALA A 7 12.89 7.81 -1.26
CA ALA A 7 12.98 6.92 -2.41
C ALA A 7 11.61 6.85 -3.11
N LEU A 8 11.63 6.72 -4.44
CA LEU A 8 10.43 6.55 -5.26
C LEU A 8 10.79 5.74 -6.52
N GLU A 9 9.96 4.75 -6.86
CA GLU A 9 10.16 3.87 -8.00
C GLU A 9 8.81 3.45 -8.63
N LEU A 10 8.71 3.49 -9.95
CA LEU A 10 7.64 2.83 -10.69
C LEU A 10 8.08 1.39 -11.00
N ARG A 11 7.41 0.39 -10.43
CA ARG A 11 7.78 -1.02 -10.61
C ARG A 11 6.57 -1.93 -10.73
N THR A 12 6.73 -3.03 -11.47
CA THR A 12 5.81 -4.16 -11.42
C THR A 12 6.28 -5.10 -10.32
N LEU A 13 5.36 -5.54 -9.46
CA LEU A 13 5.68 -6.47 -8.37
C LEU A 13 5.57 -7.90 -8.89
N ASP A 14 6.57 -8.73 -8.58
CA ASP A 14 6.48 -10.17 -8.82
C ASP A 14 5.63 -10.86 -7.73
N HIS A 15 5.26 -12.10 -8.02
CA HIS A 15 4.43 -12.90 -7.13
C HIS A 15 5.08 -13.09 -5.75
N ASP A 16 6.38 -13.39 -5.71
CA ASP A 16 7.12 -13.64 -4.46
C ASP A 16 7.15 -12.39 -3.55
N THR A 17 7.28 -11.19 -4.13
CA THR A 17 7.20 -9.93 -3.39
C THR A 17 5.79 -9.71 -2.85
N LEU A 18 4.75 -9.96 -3.66
CA LEU A 18 3.37 -9.81 -3.25
C LEU A 18 2.99 -10.79 -2.13
N GLU A 19 3.43 -12.04 -2.20
CA GLU A 19 3.18 -13.04 -1.16
C GLU A 19 3.87 -12.67 0.16
N GLN A 20 5.09 -12.13 0.10
CA GLN A 20 5.77 -11.61 1.28
C GLN A 20 5.03 -10.40 1.87
N HIS A 21 4.54 -9.49 1.02
CA HIS A 21 3.87 -8.27 1.46
C HIS A 21 2.47 -8.54 2.05
N TYR A 22 1.71 -9.46 1.46
CA TYR A 22 0.33 -9.78 1.86
C TYR A 22 0.19 -11.10 2.61
N GLY A 23 1.29 -11.75 3.00
CA GLY A 23 1.28 -13.08 3.62
C GLY A 23 0.39 -13.19 4.86
N GLU A 24 0.21 -12.10 5.62
CA GLU A 24 -0.71 -12.03 6.76
C GLU A 24 -2.18 -12.29 6.39
N HIS A 25 -2.54 -12.15 5.13
CA HIS A 25 -3.89 -12.37 4.61
C HIS A 25 -4.11 -13.75 4.00
N LYS A 26 -3.10 -14.63 3.99
CA LYS A 26 -3.22 -15.97 3.41
C LYS A 26 -4.37 -16.75 4.05
N GLY A 27 -5.23 -17.33 3.21
CA GLY A 27 -6.43 -18.06 3.64
C GLY A 27 -7.65 -17.18 3.94
N ARG A 28 -7.56 -15.85 3.77
CA ARG A 28 -8.75 -14.98 3.71
C ARG A 28 -9.43 -15.11 2.33
N PRO A 29 -10.76 -14.98 2.25
CA PRO A 29 -11.49 -15.14 0.99
C PRO A 29 -11.12 -14.09 -0.08
N PHE A 30 -10.56 -12.95 0.34
CA PHE A 30 -10.12 -11.87 -0.54
C PHE A 30 -8.64 -11.95 -0.93
N TYR A 31 -7.89 -12.95 -0.46
CA TYR A 31 -6.43 -13.02 -0.67
C TYR A 31 -6.05 -13.15 -2.15
N GLU A 32 -6.59 -14.14 -2.86
CA GLU A 32 -6.29 -14.33 -4.28
C GLU A 32 -6.74 -13.11 -5.13
N PRO A 33 -7.97 -12.57 -4.97
CA PRO A 33 -8.35 -11.34 -5.66
C PRO A 33 -7.44 -10.14 -5.38
N LEU A 34 -6.93 -10.00 -4.15
CA LEU A 34 -5.99 -8.94 -3.78
C LEU A 34 -4.64 -9.10 -4.50
N MET A 35 -4.11 -10.32 -4.55
CA MET A 35 -2.87 -10.65 -5.25
C MET A 35 -3.00 -10.36 -6.75
N GLU A 36 -4.08 -10.81 -7.38
CA GLU A 36 -4.39 -10.55 -8.80
C GLU A 36 -4.50 -9.05 -9.09
N PHE A 37 -5.22 -8.30 -8.24
CA PHE A 37 -5.37 -6.87 -8.39
C PHE A 37 -4.02 -6.15 -8.33
N MET A 38 -3.20 -6.46 -7.33
CA MET A 38 -1.89 -5.83 -7.14
C MET A 38 -0.87 -6.21 -8.23
N ALA A 39 -1.03 -7.37 -8.86
CA ALA A 39 -0.23 -7.80 -10.01
C ALA A 39 -0.72 -7.23 -11.36
N SER A 40 -1.91 -6.63 -11.41
CA SER A 40 -2.54 -6.22 -12.68
C SER A 40 -1.86 -5.05 -13.40
N GLY A 41 -0.91 -4.36 -12.74
CA GLY A 41 -0.21 -3.22 -13.33
C GLY A 41 0.98 -2.75 -12.48
N PRO A 42 1.72 -1.74 -12.98
CA PRO A 42 2.82 -1.14 -12.23
C PRO A 42 2.29 -0.30 -11.06
N VAL A 43 3.07 -0.28 -9.97
CA VAL A 43 2.81 0.54 -8.77
C VAL A 43 3.91 1.58 -8.59
N VAL A 44 3.57 2.70 -7.95
CA VAL A 44 4.57 3.63 -7.43
C VAL A 44 4.88 3.22 -6.00
N ALA A 45 6.05 2.64 -5.78
CA ALA A 45 6.59 2.37 -4.45
C ALA A 45 7.34 3.60 -3.95
N LEU A 46 7.13 3.99 -2.68
CA LEU A 46 7.82 5.14 -2.10
C LEU A 46 8.17 4.91 -0.63
N VAL A 47 9.18 5.65 -0.16
CA VAL A 47 9.54 5.77 1.25
C VAL A 47 9.33 7.21 1.70
N ALA A 48 8.45 7.42 2.67
CA ALA A 48 8.21 8.72 3.29
C ALA A 48 8.86 8.77 4.68
N GLU A 49 9.55 9.87 4.98
CA GLU A 49 10.30 10.08 6.21
C GLU A 49 9.88 11.41 6.87
N GLY A 50 9.78 11.39 8.20
CA GLY A 50 9.56 12.57 9.03
C GLY A 50 8.78 12.24 10.30
N GLU A 51 8.61 13.25 11.16
CA GLU A 51 7.89 13.09 12.43
C GLU A 51 6.43 12.70 12.19
N ARG A 52 5.97 11.66 12.92
CA ARG A 52 4.61 11.11 12.86
C ARG A 52 4.13 10.75 11.44
N VAL A 53 5.06 10.45 10.52
CA VAL A 53 4.74 10.16 9.10
C VAL A 53 3.80 8.96 8.94
N ILE A 54 3.89 7.94 9.79
CA ILE A 54 3.02 6.77 9.74
C ILE A 54 1.55 7.16 10.01
N GLU A 55 1.30 7.85 11.12
CA GLU A 55 -0.06 8.28 11.50
C GLU A 55 -0.64 9.23 10.45
N GLY A 56 0.19 10.16 9.97
CA GLY A 56 -0.22 11.13 8.99
C GLY A 56 -0.50 10.53 7.61
N VAL A 57 0.32 9.59 7.13
CA VAL A 57 0.05 8.86 5.88
C VAL A 57 -1.22 8.02 6.01
N ARG A 58 -1.45 7.37 7.15
CA ARG A 58 -2.70 6.63 7.40
C ARG A 58 -3.92 7.56 7.41
N ALA A 59 -3.79 8.76 7.98
CA ALA A 59 -4.86 9.76 7.95
C ALA A 59 -5.13 10.26 6.52
N LEU A 60 -4.09 10.46 5.71
CA LEU A 60 -4.22 10.85 4.31
C LEU A 60 -4.85 9.76 3.43
N ALA A 61 -4.50 8.49 3.66
CA ALA A 61 -5.09 7.37 2.93
C ALA A 61 -6.59 7.20 3.23
N GLY A 62 -7.03 7.61 4.43
CA GLY A 62 -8.40 7.47 4.86
C GLY A 62 -8.75 6.02 5.26
N PRO A 63 -10.04 5.75 5.55
CA PRO A 63 -10.51 4.40 5.90
C PRO A 63 -10.40 3.44 4.71
N THR A 64 -10.24 2.14 5.01
CA THR A 64 -10.18 1.08 3.99
C THR A 64 -11.44 1.01 3.12
N ASP A 65 -12.61 1.31 3.70
CA ASP A 65 -13.85 1.46 2.94
C ASP A 65 -13.94 2.89 2.39
N PRO A 66 -13.84 3.08 1.06
CA PRO A 66 -13.87 4.41 0.45
C PRO A 66 -15.21 5.13 0.63
N ILE A 67 -16.32 4.42 0.89
CA ILE A 67 -17.62 5.05 1.16
C ILE A 67 -17.60 5.77 2.52
N ALA A 68 -16.80 5.27 3.45
CA ALA A 68 -16.62 5.87 4.78
C ALA A 68 -15.57 7.01 4.78
N ALA A 69 -14.90 7.28 3.67
CA ALA A 69 -13.87 8.30 3.59
C ALA A 69 -14.47 9.71 3.61
N ALA A 70 -13.88 10.60 4.42
CA ALA A 70 -14.20 12.02 4.38
C ALA A 70 -13.69 12.65 3.06
N PRO A 71 -14.34 13.70 2.53
CA PRO A 71 -13.87 14.43 1.35
C PRO A 71 -12.47 15.00 1.50
#